data_AF-A0A417QFW9-F1
#
_entry.id   AF-A0A417QFW9-F1
#
_cell.length_a   1.000
_cell.length_b   1.000
_cell.length_c   1.000
_cell.angle_alpha   90.00
_cell.angle_beta   90.00
_cell.angle_gamma   90.00
#
_symmetry.space_group_name_H-M   'P 1'
#
loop_
_entity.id
_entity.type
_entity.pdbx_description
1 polymer ?
#
loop_
_entity_poly.entity_id
_entity_poly.type
_entity_poly.pdbx_seq_one_letter_code
_entity_poly.pdbx_strand_id
1 'polypeptide(L)'
;MSSVIESVRAFINTCPYLDEWDALVGVTYLPEDTKTYAVEASITDKPVVKRYLDGSAVKRFNFTFVSREYFGADNVENMDVAEFYEHFSEWLEECDRKGLLPDLLEGKEARHIEALTNGYVFDQTETKAQYQIQCRLTYYQKAGGSN
;
A
#
# COMPACT_ATOMS: atom_id res chain seq x y z
N MET A 1 -6.19 -8.49 -13.50
CA MET A 1 -5.55 -8.55 -12.15
C MET A 1 -5.50 -10.01 -11.72
N SER A 2 -4.35 -10.49 -11.24
CA SER A 2 -4.12 -11.91 -10.89
C SER A 2 -4.05 -12.18 -9.38
N SER A 3 -3.87 -11.16 -8.53
CA SER A 3 -3.79 -11.31 -7.07
C SER A 3 -4.28 -10.08 -6.27
N VAL A 4 -4.50 -10.25 -4.96
CA VAL A 4 -4.92 -9.15 -4.06
C VAL A 4 -3.88 -8.04 -4.01
N ILE A 5 -2.58 -8.38 -4.01
CA ILE A 5 -1.51 -7.36 -3.99
C ILE A 5 -1.46 -6.55 -5.29
N GLU A 6 -1.79 -7.15 -6.44
CA GLU A 6 -1.87 -6.39 -7.70
C GLU A 6 -3.07 -5.45 -7.72
N SER A 7 -4.21 -5.86 -7.17
CA SER A 7 -5.35 -4.97 -6.97
C SER A 7 -5.00 -3.79 -6.07
N VAL A 8 -4.29 -4.06 -4.96
CA VAL A 8 -3.79 -2.99 -4.08
C VAL A 8 -2.82 -2.08 -4.83
N ARG A 9 -1.85 -2.61 -5.58
CA ARG A 9 -0.93 -1.80 -6.40
C ARG A 9 -1.67 -0.91 -7.40
N ALA A 10 -2.64 -1.46 -8.12
CA ALA A 10 -3.45 -0.70 -9.07
C ALA A 10 -4.23 0.42 -8.37
N PHE A 11 -4.77 0.16 -7.18
CA PHE A 11 -5.44 1.18 -6.37
C PHE A 11 -4.48 2.26 -5.86
N ILE A 12 -3.32 1.89 -5.30
CA ILE A 12 -2.33 2.85 -4.82
C ILE A 12 -1.82 3.75 -5.96
N ASN A 13 -1.69 3.22 -7.19
CA ASN A 13 -1.38 4.01 -8.40
C ASN A 13 -2.44 5.07 -8.77
N THR A 14 -3.60 5.11 -8.11
CA THR A 14 -4.59 6.18 -8.28
C THR A 14 -4.47 7.30 -7.25
N CYS A 15 -3.50 7.19 -6.33
CA CYS A 15 -3.23 8.22 -5.33
C CYS A 15 -2.73 9.50 -6.03
N PRO A 16 -3.42 10.65 -5.87
CA PRO A 16 -3.05 11.88 -6.56
C PRO A 16 -1.68 12.41 -6.12
N TYR A 17 -1.26 12.11 -4.89
CA TYR A 17 0.03 12.51 -4.35
C TYR A 17 1.20 11.70 -4.94
N LEU A 18 0.98 10.69 -5.78
CA LEU A 18 2.09 10.07 -6.51
C LEU A 18 2.56 10.92 -7.69
N ASP A 19 1.63 11.60 -8.37
CA ASP A 19 1.92 12.45 -9.53
C ASP A 19 2.70 13.71 -9.12
N GLU A 20 2.40 14.26 -7.94
CA GLU A 20 3.14 15.39 -7.35
C GLU A 20 4.63 15.06 -7.10
N TRP A 21 4.97 13.77 -7.08
CA TRP A 21 6.28 13.24 -6.72
C TRP A 21 7.00 12.51 -7.87
N ASP A 22 6.47 12.63 -9.10
CA ASP A 22 7.01 12.08 -10.37
C ASP A 22 7.54 10.64 -10.27
N ALA A 23 6.74 9.73 -9.70
CA ALA A 23 7.21 8.40 -9.36
C ALA A 23 6.26 7.28 -9.79
N LEU A 24 6.84 6.10 -10.05
CA LEU A 24 6.13 4.94 -10.56
C LEU A 24 6.13 3.80 -9.54
N VAL A 25 4.94 3.35 -9.10
CA VAL A 25 4.83 2.19 -8.19
C VAL A 25 5.02 0.88 -8.95
N GLY A 26 6.03 0.10 -8.55
CA GLY A 26 6.24 -1.26 -9.08
C GLY A 26 7.01 -1.34 -10.40
N VAL A 27 7.75 -0.29 -10.76
CA VAL A 27 8.69 -0.34 -11.89
C VAL A 27 9.99 -1.00 -11.46
N THR A 28 10.33 -2.11 -12.11
CA THR A 28 11.47 -2.98 -11.77
C THR A 28 12.83 -2.43 -12.20
N TYR A 29 12.86 -1.33 -12.95
CA TYR A 29 14.10 -0.73 -13.46
C TYR A 29 13.97 0.79 -13.49
N LEU A 30 14.51 1.44 -12.47
CA LEU A 30 14.76 2.87 -12.43
C LEU A 30 16.27 3.07 -12.19
N PRO A 31 16.88 4.17 -12.68
CA PRO A 31 18.24 4.54 -12.34
C PRO A 31 18.45 4.52 -10.81
N GLU A 32 19.68 4.24 -10.37
CA GLU A 32 20.01 4.08 -8.94
C GLU A 32 19.69 5.31 -8.08
N ASP A 33 19.66 6.48 -8.72
CA ASP A 33 19.45 7.80 -8.10
C ASP A 33 18.03 8.34 -8.33
N THR A 34 17.05 7.47 -8.58
CA THR A 34 15.65 7.87 -8.79
C THR A 34 14.79 7.47 -7.60
N LYS A 35 13.91 8.39 -7.16
CA LYS A 35 12.89 8.10 -6.17
C LYS A 35 12.00 6.96 -6.66
N THR A 36 11.89 5.90 -5.87
CA THR A 36 11.11 4.71 -6.24
C THR A 36 10.05 4.39 -5.20
N TYR A 37 8.89 3.93 -5.65
CA TYR A 37 7.82 3.47 -4.78
C TYR A 37 7.51 1.99 -5.00
N ALA A 38 7.19 1.29 -3.92
CA ALA A 38 6.81 -0.12 -3.96
C ALA A 38 5.67 -0.44 -2.99
N VAL A 39 4.79 -1.36 -3.42
CA VAL A 39 3.83 -2.01 -2.54
C VAL A 39 4.25 -3.47 -2.37
N GLU A 40 4.55 -3.83 -1.12
CA GLU A 40 5.05 -5.13 -0.73
C GLU A 40 4.07 -5.81 0.23
N ALA A 41 3.92 -7.14 0.13
CA ALA A 41 3.15 -7.88 1.13
C ALA A 41 3.89 -7.81 2.47
N SER A 42 3.17 -7.57 3.55
CA SER A 42 3.73 -7.57 4.90
C SER A 42 3.09 -8.66 5.76
N ILE A 43 3.67 -8.89 6.94
CA ILE A 43 3.21 -9.93 7.84
C ILE A 43 1.75 -9.67 8.20
N THR A 44 0.90 -10.63 7.83
CA THR A 44 -0.53 -10.60 8.11
C THR A 44 -0.84 -11.62 9.19
N ASP A 45 -0.90 -11.19 10.46
CA ASP A 45 -1.37 -12.05 11.54
C ASP A 45 -2.88 -12.35 11.37
N LYS A 46 -3.28 -13.60 11.64
CA LYS A 46 -4.65 -14.15 11.47
C LYS A 46 -5.34 -13.62 10.19
N PRO A 47 -4.91 -14.05 8.98
CA PRO A 47 -5.44 -13.54 7.72
C PRO A 47 -6.92 -13.86 7.49
N VAL A 48 -7.49 -14.82 8.22
CA VAL A 48 -8.94 -15.07 8.27
C VAL A 48 -9.49 -14.43 9.53
N VAL A 49 -10.25 -13.34 9.36
CA VAL A 49 -10.89 -12.59 10.45
C VAL A 49 -12.14 -13.31 10.94
N LYS A 50 -12.96 -13.81 10.00
CA LYS A 50 -14.20 -14.52 10.29
C LYS A 50 -14.49 -15.50 9.17
N ARG A 51 -14.98 -16.70 9.52
CA ARG A 51 -15.50 -17.69 8.57
C ARG A 51 -17.00 -17.87 8.79
N TYR A 52 -17.75 -17.96 7.70
CA TYR A 52 -19.19 -18.19 7.71
C TYR A 52 -19.51 -19.66 7.41
N LEU A 53 -20.72 -20.10 7.73
CA LEU A 53 -21.17 -21.49 7.54
C LEU A 53 -21.22 -21.91 6.07
N ASP A 54 -21.46 -20.95 5.17
CA ASP A 54 -21.48 -21.16 3.72
C ASP A 54 -20.07 -21.33 3.12
N GLY A 55 -19.00 -21.28 3.94
CA GLY A 55 -17.62 -21.39 3.52
C GLY A 55 -16.96 -20.07 3.12
N SER A 56 -17.74 -18.99 3.01
CA SER A 56 -17.21 -17.64 2.78
C SER A 56 -16.46 -17.11 4.01
N ALA A 57 -15.67 -16.06 3.82
CA ALA A 57 -14.85 -15.50 4.89
C ALA A 57 -14.64 -13.99 4.75
N VAL A 58 -14.49 -13.31 5.88
CA VAL A 58 -13.80 -12.03 5.95
C VAL A 58 -12.32 -12.31 6.19
N LYS A 59 -11.48 -11.76 5.32
CA LYS A 59 -10.03 -11.85 5.39
C LYS A 59 -9.40 -10.48 5.52
N ARG A 60 -8.16 -10.47 5.98
CA ARG A 60 -7.29 -9.29 5.96
C ARG A 60 -5.99 -9.61 5.25
N PHE A 61 -5.40 -8.58 4.67
CA PHE A 61 -4.13 -8.60 3.97
C PHE A 61 -3.38 -7.32 4.35
N ASN A 62 -2.24 -7.47 5.01
CA ASN A 62 -1.36 -6.36 5.32
C ASN A 62 -0.37 -6.17 4.17
N PHE A 63 -0.07 -4.91 3.89
CA PHE A 63 0.94 -4.50 2.92
C PHE A 63 1.75 -3.33 3.47
N THR A 64 2.91 -3.11 2.90
CA THR A 64 3.74 -1.95 3.18
C THR A 64 3.88 -1.13 1.91
N PHE A 65 3.67 0.17 2.02
CA PHE A 65 3.98 1.12 0.95
C PHE A 65 5.29 1.81 1.28
N VAL A 66 6.27 1.66 0.40
CA VAL A 66 7.68 2.00 0.62
C VAL A 66 8.12 3.04 -0.40
N SER A 67 8.86 4.04 0.04
CA SER A 67 9.63 4.94 -0.81
C SER A 67 11.12 4.75 -0.55
N ARG A 68 11.92 4.84 -1.61
CA ARG A 68 13.38 4.92 -1.51
C ARG A 68 13.82 6.25 -2.10
N GLU A 69 14.46 7.05 -1.26
CA GLU A 69 14.97 8.38 -1.58
C GLU A 69 16.50 8.31 -1.68
N TYR A 70 17.06 9.09 -2.59
CA TYR A 70 18.51 9.25 -2.72
C TYR A 70 18.88 10.69 -2.34
N PHE A 71 19.70 10.85 -1.32
CA PHE A 71 20.18 12.17 -0.91
C PHE A 71 21.47 12.50 -1.67
N GLY A 72 21.40 13.52 -2.53
CA GLY A 72 22.59 14.23 -2.97
C GLY A 72 23.23 15.03 -1.82
N ALA A 73 24.42 15.59 -2.03
CA ALA A 73 25.16 16.36 -1.02
C ALA A 73 24.41 17.61 -0.47
N ASP A 74 23.30 18.02 -1.09
CA ASP A 74 22.51 19.18 -0.71
C ASP A 74 21.21 18.76 0.01
N ASN A 75 21.24 18.90 1.33
CA ASN A 75 20.24 18.46 2.32
C ASN A 75 18.92 19.25 2.30
N VAL A 76 17.93 18.88 1.48
CA VAL A 76 16.53 19.35 1.63
C VAL A 76 15.51 18.33 1.12
N GLU A 77 15.23 17.20 1.81
CA GLU A 77 14.13 16.29 1.37
C GLU A 77 13.34 15.57 2.50
N ASN A 78 13.83 15.51 3.75
CA ASN A 78 13.14 14.74 4.80
C ASN A 78 11.75 15.28 5.20
N MET A 79 11.56 16.60 5.11
CA MET A 79 10.30 17.25 5.50
C MET A 79 9.19 16.94 4.49
N ASP A 80 9.53 16.91 3.20
CA ASP A 80 8.57 16.62 2.15
C ASP A 80 8.10 15.15 2.24
N VAL A 81 8.98 14.20 2.60
CA VAL A 81 8.59 12.77 2.68
C VAL A 81 7.66 12.48 3.85
N ALA A 82 7.88 13.13 5.01
CA ALA A 82 6.97 12.99 6.15
C ALA A 82 5.57 13.52 5.81
N GLU A 83 5.50 14.68 5.16
CA GLU A 83 4.26 15.27 4.66
C GLU A 83 3.56 14.37 3.63
N PHE A 84 4.32 13.77 2.71
CA PHE A 84 3.77 12.80 1.75
C PHE A 84 3.06 11.63 2.45
N TYR A 85 3.66 11.03 3.48
CA TYR A 85 3.05 9.89 4.17
C TYR A 85 1.85 10.30 5.04
N GLU A 86 1.82 11.55 5.53
CA GLU A 86 0.65 12.13 6.18
C GLU A 86 -0.50 12.26 5.17
N HIS A 87 -0.30 12.95 4.06
CA HIS A 87 -1.28 13.09 2.98
C HIS A 87 -1.76 11.75 2.43
N PHE A 88 -0.84 10.80 2.24
CA PHE A 88 -1.17 9.43 1.80
C PHE A 88 -2.09 8.72 2.80
N SER A 89 -1.82 8.85 4.11
CA SER A 89 -2.66 8.23 5.14
C SER A 89 -4.06 8.86 5.18
N GLU A 90 -4.16 10.18 5.08
CA GLU A 90 -5.43 10.89 5.00
C GLU A 90 -6.23 10.52 3.73
N TRP A 91 -5.53 10.34 2.61
CA TRP A 91 -6.15 9.87 1.37
C TRP A 91 -6.69 8.44 1.49
N LEU A 92 -5.97 7.52 2.17
CA LEU A 92 -6.50 6.18 2.45
C LEU A 92 -7.78 6.24 3.28
N GLU A 93 -7.81 7.08 4.32
CA GLU A 93 -9.00 7.29 5.15
C GLU A 93 -10.17 7.88 4.36
N GLU A 94 -9.90 8.84 3.47
CA GLU A 94 -10.90 9.44 2.59
C GLU A 94 -11.49 8.41 1.62
N CYS A 95 -10.62 7.60 1.00
CA CYS A 95 -11.01 6.51 0.11
C CYS A 95 -11.88 5.49 0.82
N ASP A 96 -11.47 5.07 2.02
CA ASP A 96 -12.25 4.15 2.85
C ASP A 96 -13.64 4.70 3.18
N ARG A 97 -13.69 5.96 3.66
CA ARG A 97 -14.94 6.64 4.03
C ARG A 97 -15.90 6.79 2.84
N LYS A 98 -15.37 6.99 1.63
CA LYS A 98 -16.16 7.11 0.40
C LYS A 98 -16.47 5.75 -0.26
N GLY A 99 -15.92 4.65 0.24
CA GLY A 99 -16.02 3.34 -0.41
C GLY A 99 -15.25 3.24 -1.73
N LEU A 100 -14.30 4.14 -1.97
CA LEU A 100 -13.37 4.09 -3.10
C LEU A 100 -12.25 3.11 -2.77
N LEU A 101 -12.58 1.83 -2.80
CA LEU A 101 -11.70 0.74 -2.38
C LEU A 101 -11.08 0.01 -3.58
N PRO A 102 -9.99 -0.77 -3.38
CA PRO A 102 -9.39 -1.56 -4.45
C PRO A 102 -10.40 -2.52 -5.10
N ASP A 103 -10.45 -2.53 -6.43
CA ASP A 103 -11.21 -3.53 -7.18
C ASP A 103 -10.48 -4.89 -7.09
N LEU A 104 -11.16 -5.89 -6.55
CA LEU A 104 -10.60 -7.21 -6.30
C LEU A 104 -11.06 -8.22 -7.36
N LEU A 105 -10.32 -9.33 -7.44
CA LEU A 105 -10.70 -10.44 -8.30
C LEU A 105 -12.12 -10.96 -7.99
N GLU A 106 -12.75 -11.58 -8.99
CA GLU A 106 -14.07 -12.18 -8.86
C GLU A 106 -14.22 -13.02 -7.57
N GLY A 107 -15.35 -12.80 -6.89
CA GLY A 107 -15.64 -13.47 -5.62
C GLY A 107 -14.92 -12.86 -4.42
N LYS A 108 -14.19 -11.75 -4.58
CA LYS A 108 -13.68 -10.93 -3.49
C LYS A 108 -14.26 -9.52 -3.56
N GLU A 109 -14.45 -8.92 -2.40
CA GLU A 109 -15.03 -7.57 -2.27
C GLU A 109 -14.26 -6.83 -1.17
N ALA A 110 -13.58 -5.74 -1.52
CA ALA A 110 -12.92 -4.90 -0.54
C ALA A 110 -13.96 -4.26 0.40
N ARG A 111 -13.65 -4.20 1.69
CA ARG A 111 -14.57 -3.69 2.72
C ARG A 111 -14.00 -2.56 3.55
N HIS A 112 -12.69 -2.56 3.75
CA HIS A 112 -12.03 -1.54 4.54
C HIS A 112 -10.54 -1.46 4.16
N ILE A 113 -9.99 -0.26 4.08
CA ILE A 113 -8.55 -0.02 3.93
C ILE A 113 -8.08 1.01 4.95
N GLU A 114 -6.95 0.75 5.60
CA GLU A 114 -6.44 1.59 6.69
C GLU A 114 -4.90 1.62 6.69
N ALA A 115 -4.34 2.74 7.14
CA ALA A 115 -2.97 2.79 7.62
C ALA A 115 -2.90 2.22 9.05
N LEU A 116 -1.91 1.38 9.32
CA LEU A 116 -1.65 0.79 10.64
C LEU A 116 -0.56 1.55 11.41
N THR A 117 0.23 2.36 10.70
CA THR A 117 1.29 3.20 11.24
C THR A 117 1.23 4.56 10.54
N ASN A 118 1.91 5.56 11.09
CA ASN A 118 2.35 6.72 10.31
C ASN A 118 3.47 6.32 9.34
N GLY A 119 3.91 7.25 8.49
CA GLY A 119 5.17 7.11 7.76
C GLY A 119 6.38 7.17 8.69
N TYR A 120 7.36 6.29 8.48
CA TYR A 120 8.58 6.26 9.28
C TYR A 120 9.79 5.82 8.46
N VAL A 121 10.99 6.22 8.90
CA VAL A 121 12.26 5.73 8.35
C VAL A 121 12.45 4.28 8.76
N PHE A 122 12.58 3.39 7.78
CA PHE A 122 12.87 1.97 7.99
C PHE A 122 14.36 1.67 7.99
N ASP A 123 15.08 2.27 7.04
CA ASP A 123 16.53 2.11 6.87
C ASP A 123 17.13 3.40 6.33
N GLN A 124 18.36 3.71 6.71
CA GLN A 124 19.06 4.92 6.27
C GLN A 124 20.57 4.67 6.21
N THR A 125 21.17 5.09 5.10
CA THR A 125 22.61 5.21 4.90
C THR A 125 22.99 6.68 4.72
N GLU A 126 24.27 6.96 4.46
CA GLU A 126 24.77 8.32 4.20
C GLU A 126 24.10 8.97 2.96
N THR A 127 23.70 8.16 1.97
CA THR A 127 23.20 8.65 0.67
C THR A 127 21.80 8.15 0.31
N LYS A 128 21.19 7.28 1.12
CA LYS A 128 19.86 6.71 0.82
C LYS A 128 19.02 6.61 2.08
N ALA A 129 17.72 6.83 1.97
CA ALA A 129 16.75 6.41 3.00
C ALA A 129 15.61 5.62 2.39
N GLN A 130 15.14 4.65 3.16
CA GLN A 130 13.91 3.95 2.90
C GLN A 130 12.87 4.40 3.94
N TYR A 131 11.77 4.97 3.45
CA TYR A 131 10.61 5.30 4.27
C TYR A 131 9.50 4.29 3.99
N GLN A 132 8.64 4.07 4.96
CA GLN A 132 7.49 3.20 4.76
C GLN A 132 6.32 3.50 5.69
N ILE A 133 5.15 3.03 5.26
CA ILE A 133 3.91 2.99 6.04
C ILE A 133 3.30 1.59 5.92
N GLN A 134 2.87 1.02 7.04
CA GLN A 134 2.17 -0.27 7.04
C GLN A 134 0.67 -0.03 6.91
N CYS A 135 0.01 -0.83 6.08
CA CYS A 135 -1.41 -0.70 5.77
C CYS A 135 -2.10 -2.06 5.84
N ARG A 136 -3.43 -2.03 5.87
CA ARG A 136 -4.27 -3.23 5.83
C ARG A 136 -5.45 -3.04 4.91
N LEU A 137 -5.71 -4.07 4.10
CA LEU A 137 -6.98 -4.27 3.41
C LEU A 137 -7.76 -5.39 4.11
N THR A 138 -9.02 -5.11 4.45
CA THR A 138 -10.01 -6.12 4.85
C THR A 138 -10.98 -6.34 3.70
N TYR A 139 -11.25 -7.60 3.37
CA TYR A 139 -12.10 -7.98 2.25
C TYR A 139 -12.93 -9.23 2.55
N TYR A 140 -14.08 -9.32 1.90
CA TYR A 140 -14.85 -10.55 1.85
C TYR A 140 -14.38 -11.45 0.71
N GLN A 141 -14.43 -12.75 0.93
CA GLN A 141 -14.18 -13.76 -0.07
C GLN A 141 -15.32 -14.78 -0.04
N LYS A 142 -16.00 -14.96 -1.17
CA LYS A 142 -16.98 -16.03 -1.39
C LYS A 142 -16.35 -17.40 -1.14
N ALA A 143 -17.16 -18.38 -0.79
CA ALA A 143 -16.71 -19.76 -0.74
C ALA A 143 -16.10 -20.14 -2.10
N GLY A 144 -14.92 -20.77 -2.09
CA GLY A 144 -14.34 -21.31 -3.31
C GLY A 144 -15.24 -22.43 -3.79
N GLY A 145 -15.94 -22.24 -4.91
CA GLY A 145 -16.60 -23.33 -5.60
C GLY A 145 -15.54 -24.32 -6.05
N SER A 146 -15.58 -25.54 -5.54
CA SER A 146 -15.00 -26.69 -6.22
C SER A 146 -15.71 -26.76 -7.58
N ASN A 147 -15.01 -26.38 -8.64
CA ASN A 147 -15.39 -26.79 -9.98
C ASN A 147 -14.79 -28.18 -10.23
#